data_AF-A0A1Y4T5C7-F1
#
_entry.id   AF-A0A1Y4T5C7-F1
#
_cell.length_a   1.000
_cell.length_b   1.000
_cell.length_c   1.000
_cell.angle_alpha   90.00
_cell.angle_beta   90.00
_cell.angle_gamma   90.00
#
_symmetry.space_group_name_H-M   'P 1'
#
loop_
_entity.id
_entity.type
_entity.pdbx_description
1 polymer ?
#
loop_
_entity_poly.entity_id
_entity_poly.type
_entity_poly.pdbx_seq_one_letter_code
_entity_poly.pdbx_strand_id
1 'polypeptide(L)'
;MRVWGHILSKQKYEDWRFGKVDYLERVCSANLKKLSLVLHQMRVYAQKANLKPSFCYYKRWGVKKKGGQGKKPVIPLRFSKSENPEIEKWYATHFVDSKRIALLKEQQNPQNESSETE
;
A
#
# COMPACT_ATOMS: atom_id res chain seq x y z
N MET A 1 -14.46 1.95 6.30
CA MET A 1 -13.90 1.10 5.22
C MET A 1 -14.73 -0.18 5.07
N ARG A 2 -15.90 -0.13 4.40
CA ARG A 2 -16.81 -1.30 4.23
C ARG A 2 -16.98 -1.77 2.77
N VAL A 3 -16.23 -1.17 1.83
CA VAL A 3 -16.38 -1.41 0.38
C VAL A 3 -15.41 -2.49 -0.13
N TRP A 4 -14.38 -2.84 0.65
CA TRP A 4 -13.33 -3.78 0.24
C TRP A 4 -13.56 -5.23 0.67
N GLY A 5 -14.38 -5.49 1.70
CA GLY A 5 -14.61 -6.84 2.22
C GLY A 5 -15.32 -7.78 1.24
N HIS A 6 -16.04 -7.23 0.26
CA HIS A 6 -16.74 -8.04 -0.75
C HIS A 6 -15.86 -8.44 -1.94
N ILE A 7 -14.76 -7.71 -2.18
CA ILE A 7 -13.87 -7.92 -3.33
C ILE A 7 -12.72 -8.86 -2.99
N LEU A 8 -12.22 -8.77 -1.76
CA LEU A 8 -11.06 -9.55 -1.29
C LEU A 8 -11.30 -9.99 0.16
N SER A 9 -11.43 -11.30 0.37
CA SER A 9 -11.49 -11.85 1.73
C SER A 9 -10.13 -11.74 2.41
N LYS A 10 -10.14 -11.65 3.75
CA LYS A 10 -8.91 -11.61 4.54
C LYS A 10 -7.98 -12.79 4.23
N GLN A 11 -8.54 -14.00 4.12
CA GLN A 11 -7.77 -15.20 3.80
C GLN A 11 -7.05 -15.10 2.46
N LYS A 12 -7.76 -14.65 1.41
CA LYS A 12 -7.20 -14.47 0.07
C LYS A 12 -6.10 -13.41 0.04
N TYR A 13 -6.28 -12.33 0.80
CA TYR A 13 -5.26 -11.31 0.98
C TYR A 13 -4.01 -11.90 1.63
N GLU A 14 -4.16 -12.64 2.73
CA GLU A 14 -3.03 -13.27 3.43
C GLU A 14 -2.31 -14.29 2.55
N ASP A 15 -3.05 -15.14 1.82
CA ASP A 15 -2.48 -16.10 0.89
C ASP A 15 -1.63 -15.43 -0.19
N TRP A 16 -2.09 -14.29 -0.73
CA TRP A 16 -1.29 -13.46 -1.63
C TRP A 16 -0.09 -12.83 -0.90
N ARG A 17 -0.22 -12.33 0.34
CA ARG A 17 0.90 -11.77 1.11
C ARG A 17 1.98 -12.80 1.40
N PHE A 18 1.62 -14.05 1.68
CA PHE A 18 2.55 -15.17 1.81
C PHE A 18 2.95 -15.77 0.45
N GLY A 19 2.43 -15.23 -0.66
CA GLY A 19 2.66 -15.60 -2.05
C GLY A 19 2.27 -17.02 -2.43
N LYS A 20 1.29 -17.60 -1.73
CA LYS A 20 0.60 -18.81 -2.18
C LYS A 20 -0.18 -18.57 -3.49
N VAL A 21 -0.38 -17.30 -3.83
CA VAL A 21 -1.03 -16.81 -5.03
C VAL A 21 -0.03 -15.95 -5.80
N ASP A 22 0.08 -16.19 -7.12
CA ASP A 22 1.06 -15.50 -7.98
C ASP A 22 0.80 -14.00 -8.12
N TYR A 23 -0.46 -13.60 -8.24
CA TYR A 23 -0.88 -12.21 -8.45
C TYR A 23 -2.25 -11.92 -7.83
N LEU A 24 -2.44 -10.72 -7.31
CA LEU A 24 -3.64 -10.34 -6.53
C LEU A 24 -4.95 -10.49 -7.30
N GLU A 25 -4.94 -10.13 -8.59
CA GLU A 25 -6.10 -10.24 -9.48
C GLU A 25 -6.71 -11.66 -9.48
N ARG A 26 -5.90 -12.72 -9.30
CA ARG A 26 -6.38 -14.11 -9.30
C ARG A 26 -7.41 -14.38 -8.20
N VAL A 27 -7.27 -13.70 -7.06
CA VAL A 27 -8.12 -13.94 -5.89
C VAL A 27 -9.22 -12.90 -5.70
N CYS A 28 -9.10 -11.75 -6.37
CA CYS A 28 -10.15 -10.74 -6.38
C CYS A 28 -11.42 -11.29 -7.05
N SER A 29 -12.57 -11.09 -6.41
CA SER A 29 -13.87 -11.44 -7.01
C SER A 29 -14.26 -10.49 -8.17
N ALA A 30 -13.56 -9.36 -8.31
CA ALA A 30 -13.77 -8.37 -9.36
C ALA A 30 -12.66 -8.42 -10.41
N ASN A 31 -13.02 -8.20 -11.69
CA ASN A 31 -12.07 -8.09 -12.80
C ASN A 31 -11.13 -6.88 -12.63
N LEU A 32 -9.86 -7.03 -13.01
CA LEU A 32 -8.84 -5.96 -12.98
C LEU A 32 -9.32 -4.66 -13.64
N LYS A 33 -10.11 -4.71 -14.72
CA LYS A 33 -10.67 -3.50 -15.35
C LYS A 33 -11.46 -2.63 -14.37
N LYS A 34 -12.26 -3.26 -13.49
CA LYS A 34 -13.03 -2.53 -12.46
C LYS A 34 -12.10 -1.96 -11.38
N LEU A 35 -11.09 -2.72 -10.98
CA LEU A 35 -10.10 -2.26 -10.01
C LEU A 35 -9.26 -1.09 -10.56
N SER A 36 -8.84 -1.18 -11.82
CA SER A 36 -8.12 -0.12 -12.53
C SER A 36 -8.96 1.15 -12.63
N LEU A 37 -10.27 1.03 -12.88
CA LEU A 37 -11.17 2.17 -12.89
C LEU A 37 -11.27 2.85 -11.51
N VAL A 38 -11.42 2.06 -10.44
CA VAL A 38 -11.44 2.58 -9.06
C VAL A 38 -10.12 3.28 -8.72
N LEU A 39 -8.99 2.66 -9.05
CA LEU A 39 -7.66 3.26 -8.89
C LEU A 39 -7.52 4.56 -9.66
N HIS A 40 -7.99 4.61 -10.91
CA HIS A 40 -7.98 5.83 -11.71
C HIS A 40 -8.79 6.94 -11.04
N GLN A 41 -10.01 6.64 -10.57
CA GLN A 41 -10.84 7.62 -9.88
C GLN A 41 -10.18 8.15 -8.60
N MET A 42 -9.54 7.27 -7.82
CA MET A 42 -8.77 7.66 -6.63
C MET A 42 -7.62 8.61 -6.98
N ARG A 43 -6.96 8.43 -8.13
CA ARG A 43 -5.90 9.33 -8.60
C ARG A 43 -6.41 10.68 -9.00
N VAL A 44 -7.47 10.72 -9.80
CA VAL A 44 -8.08 11.98 -10.24
C VAL A 44 -8.49 12.79 -9.01
N TYR A 45 -9.08 12.13 -8.02
CA TYR A 45 -9.40 12.77 -6.73
C TYR A 45 -8.14 13.27 -6.01
N ALA A 46 -7.11 12.43 -5.85
CA ALA A 46 -5.89 12.80 -5.16
C ALA A 46 -5.14 13.96 -5.83
N GLN A 47 -5.13 14.00 -7.17
CA GLN A 47 -4.56 15.10 -7.94
C GLN A 47 -5.33 16.40 -7.72
N LYS A 48 -6.67 16.35 -7.74
CA LYS A 48 -7.52 17.51 -7.45
C LYS A 48 -7.33 18.02 -6.02
N ALA A 49 -7.11 17.12 -5.07
CA ALA A 49 -6.81 17.44 -3.67
C ALA A 49 -5.32 17.79 -3.43
N ASN A 50 -4.50 17.85 -4.48
CA ASN A 50 -3.07 18.14 -4.43
C ASN A 50 -2.28 17.25 -3.44
N LEU A 51 -2.68 15.97 -3.35
CA LEU A 51 -2.04 14.98 -2.49
C LEU A 51 -0.74 14.48 -3.13
N LYS A 52 0.28 14.24 -2.30
CA LYS A 52 1.58 13.78 -2.76
C LYS A 52 1.53 12.27 -3.07
N PRO A 53 1.92 11.83 -4.28
CA PRO A 53 2.10 10.40 -4.54
C PRO A 53 3.32 9.88 -3.77
N SER A 54 3.16 8.72 -3.15
CA SER A 54 4.21 8.02 -2.42
C SER A 54 4.24 6.56 -2.88
N PHE A 55 5.40 6.13 -3.37
CA PHE A 55 5.58 4.78 -3.89
C PHE A 55 6.00 3.83 -2.75
N CYS A 56 5.23 2.76 -2.55
CA CYS A 56 5.53 1.70 -1.61
C CYS A 56 5.16 0.35 -2.23
N TYR A 57 6.18 -0.40 -2.65
CA TYR A 57 5.96 -1.72 -3.20
C TYR A 57 5.71 -2.76 -2.11
N TYR A 58 4.82 -3.70 -2.41
CA TYR A 58 4.45 -4.75 -1.47
C TYR A 58 5.44 -5.90 -1.54
N LYS A 59 5.98 -6.29 -0.38
CA LYS A 59 6.93 -7.40 -0.23
C LYS A 59 6.25 -8.62 0.35
N ARG A 60 6.59 -9.82 -0.10
CA ARG A 60 6.09 -11.08 0.42
C ARG A 60 6.42 -11.24 1.91
N TRP A 61 5.48 -11.78 2.67
CA TRP A 61 5.61 -12.12 4.07
C TRP A 61 6.16 -13.54 4.27
N GLY A 62 6.69 -13.80 5.46
CA GLY A 62 7.15 -15.14 5.85
C GLY A 62 8.39 -15.65 5.12
N VAL A 63 9.11 -14.80 4.37
CA VAL A 63 10.30 -15.22 3.63
C VAL A 63 11.43 -15.61 4.60
N LYS A 64 11.84 -16.88 4.51
CA LYS A 64 12.93 -17.43 5.32
C LYS A 64 14.29 -17.08 4.72
N LYS A 65 15.32 -17.01 5.57
CA LYS A 65 16.72 -16.86 5.13
C LYS A 65 17.14 -18.12 4.38
N LYS A 66 17.91 -17.98 3.30
CA LYS A 66 18.61 -19.11 2.70
C LYS A 66 19.75 -19.50 3.65
N GLY A 67 19.77 -20.75 4.13
CA GLY A 67 20.88 -21.29 4.93
C GLY A 67 21.08 -20.70 6.34
N GLY A 68 20.07 -20.03 6.92
CA GLY A 68 20.13 -19.53 8.30
C GLY A 68 20.95 -18.25 8.53
N GLN A 69 21.92 -17.95 7.66
CA GLN A 69 22.74 -16.73 7.72
C GLN A 69 22.35 -15.71 6.62
N GLY A 70 22.61 -14.42 6.86
CA GLY A 70 22.39 -13.34 5.88
C GLY A 70 21.03 -12.61 5.94
N LYS A 71 20.86 -11.65 5.02
CA LYS A 71 19.63 -10.83 4.88
C LYS A 71 18.50 -11.67 4.29
N LYS A 72 17.28 -11.47 4.79
CA LYS A 72 16.08 -12.10 4.20
C LYS A 72 15.92 -11.60 2.76
N PRO A 73 15.69 -12.49 1.78
CA PRO A 73 15.43 -12.04 0.43
C PRO A 73 14.13 -11.25 0.38
N VAL A 74 14.13 -10.16 -0.38
CA VAL A 74 12.94 -9.35 -0.62
C VAL A 74 12.31 -9.83 -1.91
N ILE A 75 11.15 -10.47 -1.81
CA ILE A 75 10.39 -10.92 -2.97
C ILE A 75 9.23 -9.93 -3.18
N PRO A 76 9.21 -9.15 -4.26
CA PRO A 76 8.08 -8.27 -4.56
C PRO A 76 6.84 -9.10 -4.91
N LEU A 77 5.67 -8.61 -4.51
CA LEU A 77 4.39 -9.16 -4.92
C LEU A 77 3.92 -8.53 -6.23
N ARG A 78 3.13 -9.29 -6.98
CA ARG A 78 2.52 -8.87 -8.24
C ARG A 78 1.02 -8.62 -8.06
N PHE A 79 0.50 -7.62 -8.74
CA PHE A 79 -0.91 -7.26 -8.68
C PHE A 79 -1.70 -7.84 -9.84
N SER A 80 -1.15 -7.80 -11.05
CA SER A 80 -1.81 -8.20 -12.29
C SER A 80 -1.20 -9.46 -12.91
N LYS A 81 -1.99 -10.17 -13.73
CA LYS A 81 -1.48 -11.27 -14.56
C LYS A 81 -0.48 -10.77 -15.62
N SER A 82 -0.68 -9.55 -16.13
CA SER A 82 0.12 -8.98 -17.23
C SER A 82 1.51 -8.51 -16.83
N GLU A 83 1.78 -8.32 -15.53
CA GLU A 83 3.03 -7.73 -15.02
C GLU A 83 3.40 -6.38 -15.66
N ASN A 84 2.40 -5.63 -16.14
CA ASN A 84 2.64 -4.33 -16.77
C ASN A 84 3.23 -3.37 -15.71
N PRO A 85 4.47 -2.86 -15.90
CA PRO A 85 5.16 -2.05 -14.91
C PRO A 85 4.39 -0.80 -14.47
N GLU A 86 3.62 -0.20 -15.38
CA GLU A 86 2.78 0.94 -15.05
C GLU A 86 1.67 0.52 -14.09
N ILE A 87 0.94 -0.56 -14.39
CA ILE A 87 -0.12 -1.11 -13.53
C ILE A 87 0.45 -1.45 -12.15
N GLU A 88 1.58 -2.12 -12.08
CA GLU A 88 2.21 -2.50 -10.80
C GLU A 88 2.63 -1.26 -9.99
N LYS A 89 3.23 -0.25 -10.63
CA LYS A 89 3.59 1.03 -9.99
C LYS A 89 2.35 1.72 -9.42
N TRP A 90 1.28 1.64 -10.17
CA TRP A 90 0.01 2.26 -9.90
C TRP A 90 -0.72 1.65 -8.69
N TYR A 91 -0.62 0.33 -8.50
CA TYR A 91 -1.09 -0.36 -7.30
C TYR A 91 -0.20 -0.10 -6.07
N ALA A 92 1.10 0.10 -6.28
CA ALA A 92 2.07 0.40 -5.23
C ALA A 92 2.09 1.89 -4.81
N THR A 93 1.37 2.76 -5.51
CA THR A 93 1.34 4.20 -5.19
C THR A 93 0.15 4.52 -4.30
N HIS A 94 0.42 5.08 -3.12
CA HIS A 94 -0.59 5.69 -2.25
C HIS A 94 -0.43 7.22 -2.27
N PHE A 95 -1.50 7.94 -1.93
CA PHE A 95 -1.51 9.39 -1.91
C PHE A 95 -1.59 9.88 -0.47
N VAL A 96 -0.69 10.80 -0.11
CA VAL A 96 -0.56 11.32 1.25
C VAL A 96 -0.76 12.82 1.29
N ASP A 97 -1.53 13.27 2.29
CA ASP A 97 -1.65 14.68 2.60
C ASP A 97 -0.44 15.09 3.45
N SER A 98 0.52 15.76 2.81
CA SER A 98 1.75 16.19 3.46
C SER A 98 1.48 17.25 4.54
N LYS A 99 0.46 18.09 4.36
CA LYS A 99 0.10 19.13 5.33
C LYS A 99 -0.50 18.51 6.59
N ARG A 100 -1.40 17.55 6.41
CA ARG A 100 -1.98 16.80 7.55
C ARG A 100 -0.92 15.99 8.30
N ILE A 101 0.04 15.40 7.58
CA ILE A 101 1.14 14.66 8.22
C ILE A 101 2.03 15.59 9.05
N ALA A 102 2.34 16.80 8.57
CA ALA A 102 3.10 17.78 9.34
C ALA A 102 2.38 18.17 10.65
N LEU A 103 1.10 18.52 10.56
CA LEU A 103 0.29 18.89 11.73
C LEU A 103 0.20 17.75 12.76
N LEU A 104 0.04 16.50 12.32
CA LEU A 104 0.02 15.34 13.22
C LEU A 104 1.37 15.08 13.89
N LYS A 105 2.49 15.38 13.21
CA LYS A 105 3.83 15.25 13.79
C LYS A 105 4.09 16.33 14.84
N GLU A 106 3.62 17.55 14.62
CA GLU A 106 3.72 18.65 15.58
C GLU A 106 2.93 18.34 16.86
N GLN A 107 1.72 17.79 16.74
CA GLN A 107 0.90 17.36 17.88
C GLN A 107 1.47 16.17 18.68
N GLN A 108 2.35 15.37 18.06
CA GLN A 108 2.98 14.21 18.70
C GLN A 108 4.31 14.51 19.37
N ASN A 109 4.77 15.77 19.37
CA ASN A 109 6.02 16.17 20.03
C ASN A 109 5.73 16.88 21.37
N PRO A 110 5.61 16.19 22.52
CA PRO A 110 5.44 16.80 23.84
C PRO A 110 6.77 17.34 24.41
N GLN A 111 7.51 18.12 23.62
CA GLN A 111 8.74 18.82 24.02
C GLN A 111 8.73 20.22 23.40
N ASN A 112 7.81 21.07 23.85
CA ASN A 112 8.02 22.53 23.93
C ASN A 112 6.92 23.17 24.80
N GLU A 113 6.87 22.86 26.09
CA GLU A 113 6.06 23.61 27.06
C GLU A 113 6.73 23.52 28.44
N SER A 114 7.95 24.07 28.54
CA SER A 114 8.57 24.42 29.82
C SER A 114 9.66 25.47 29.63
N SER A 115 9.28 26.67 29.21
CA SER A 115 10.04 27.90 29.47
C SER A 115 9.13 29.10 29.20
N GLU A 116 8.26 29.43 30.15
CA GLU A 116 7.73 30.78 30.37
C GLU A 116 6.80 30.77 31.59
N THR A 117 7.37 31.01 32.77
CA THR A 117 6.74 31.81 33.84
C THR A 117 7.88 32.41 34.66
N GLU A 118 7.98 33.74 34.51
CA GLU A 118 8.48 34.78 35.44
C GLU A 118 9.59 34.47 36.45
#